data_AF-A0A7Y7INI1-F1
#
_entry.id   AF-A0A7Y7INI1-F1
#
_cell.length_a   1.000
_cell.length_b   1.000
_cell.length_c   1.000
_cell.angle_alpha   90.00
_cell.angle_beta   90.00
_cell.angle_gamma   90.00
#
_symmetry.space_group_name_H-M   'P 1'
#
loop_
_entity.id
_entity.type
_entity.pdbx_description
1 polymer ?
#
loop_
_entity_poly.entity_id
_entity_poly.type
_entity_poly.pdbx_seq_one_letter_code
_entity_poly.pdbx_strand_id
1 'polypeptide(L)' 'MAAGDVEISTLVPEGEWTQESLAVLVQGYERRIAEMGALPAEIKTNIEHTDLGGVKIRVVWEKGAAAG' A
#
# COMPACT_ATOMS: atom_id res chain seq x y z
N MET A 1 8.83 13.86 10.79
CA MET A 1 8.27 13.34 9.53
C MET A 1 9.47 13.10 8.62
N ALA A 2 9.95 11.86 8.54
CA ALA A 2 11.17 11.56 7.80
C ALA A 2 10.92 11.78 6.30
N ALA A 3 11.81 12.53 5.67
CA ALA A 3 11.82 12.74 4.24
C ALA A 3 12.41 11.48 3.58
N GLY A 4 11.58 10.64 2.97
CA GLY A 4 12.07 9.51 2.18
C GLY A 4 11.07 8.39 1.89
N ASP A 5 10.05 8.20 2.73
CA ASP A 5 9.13 7.08 2.60
C ASP A 5 7.98 7.39 1.63
N VAL A 6 7.82 6.54 0.61
CA VAL A 6 6.69 6.63 -0.33
C VAL A 6 5.50 5.91 0.28
N GLU A 7 4.43 6.63 0.60
CA GLU A 7 3.16 6.06 1.04
C GLU A 7 2.09 6.27 -0.04
N ILE A 8 1.44 5.18 -0.44
CA ILE A 8 0.23 5.21 -1.26
C ILE A 8 -0.94 4.77 -0.38
N SER A 9 -1.78 5.73 0.01
CA SER A 9 -3.02 5.49 0.75
C SER A 9 -4.22 5.69 -0.18
N THR A 10 -5.07 4.68 -0.31
CA THR A 10 -6.31 4.73 -1.09
C THR A 10 -7.47 4.27 -0.23
N LEU A 11 -8.52 5.09 -0.15
CA LEU A 11 -9.76 4.74 0.53
C LEU A 11 -10.80 4.39 -0.53
N VAL A 12 -11.33 3.18 -0.46
CA VAL A 12 -12.36 2.68 -1.36
C VAL A 12 -13.66 2.48 -0.56
N PRO A 13 -14.75 3.18 -0.89
CA PRO A 13 -16.01 3.05 -0.18
C PRO A 13 -16.68 1.69 -0.44
N GLU A 14 -17.59 1.31 0.45
CA GLU A 14 -18.47 0.15 0.29
C GLU A 14 -19.12 0.14 -1.11
N GLY A 15 -19.06 -1.01 -1.79
CA GLY A 15 -19.62 -1.19 -3.14
C GLY A 15 -18.68 -0.88 -4.30
N GLU A 16 -17.57 -0.16 -4.06
CA GLU A 16 -16.55 0.12 -5.08
C GLU A 16 -15.32 -0.80 -5.01
N TRP A 17 -15.24 -1.64 -3.97
CA TRP A 17 -14.19 -2.66 -3.85
C TRP A 17 -14.78 -4.07 -3.78
N THR A 18 -14.03 -5.02 -4.33
CA THR A 18 -14.21 -6.46 -4.15
C THR A 18 -12.87 -7.06 -3.76
N GLN A 19 -12.82 -8.30 -3.27
CA GLN A 19 -11.54 -8.96 -2.98
C GLN A 19 -10.62 -9.01 -4.20
N GLU A 20 -11.18 -9.22 -5.40
CA GLU A 20 -10.43 -9.24 -6.65
C GLU A 20 -9.88 -7.85 -7.00
N SER A 21 -10.73 -6.82 -6.97
CA SER A 21 -10.30 -5.43 -7.25
C SER A 21 -9.28 -4.95 -6.23
N LEU A 22 -9.43 -5.33 -4.96
CA LEU A 22 -8.50 -4.98 -3.90
C LEU A 22 -7.12 -5.60 -4.12
N ALA A 23 -7.08 -6.89 -4.48
CA ALA A 23 -5.84 -7.58 -4.81
C ALA A 23 -5.14 -6.95 -6.02
N VAL A 24 -5.91 -6.54 -7.05
CA VAL A 24 -5.37 -5.84 -8.23
C VAL A 24 -4.82 -4.45 -7.86
N LEU A 25 -5.52 -3.69 -7.03
CA LEU A 25 -5.09 -2.38 -6.57
C LEU A 25 -3.80 -2.48 -5.75
N VAL A 26 -3.76 -3.40 -4.78
CA VAL A 26 -2.58 -3.68 -3.95
C VAL A 26 -1.39 -4.04 -4.83
N GLN A 27 -1.54 -5.05 -5.71
CA GLN A 27 -0.46 -5.44 -6.62
C GLN A 27 -0.01 -4.30 -7.53
N GLY A 28 -0.94 -3.45 -7.97
CA GLY A 28 -0.61 -2.25 -8.75
C GLY A 28 0.25 -1.25 -7.97
N TYR A 29 -0.08 -1.01 -6.69
CA TYR A 29 0.70 -0.12 -5.83
C TYR A 29 2.07 -0.71 -5.48
N GLU A 30 2.12 -2.00 -5.11
CA GLU A 30 3.37 -2.71 -4.84
C GLU A 30 4.28 -2.70 -6.07
N ARG A 31 3.72 -2.94 -7.26
CA ARG A 31 4.46 -2.87 -8.52
C ARG A 31 5.02 -1.48 -8.79
N ARG A 32 4.23 -0.42 -8.60
CA ARG A 32 4.71 0.96 -8.78
C ARG A 32 5.87 1.28 -7.86
N ILE A 33 5.80 0.84 -6.61
CA ILE A 33 6.85 1.02 -5.62
C ILE A 33 8.10 0.17 -5.98
N ALA A 34 7.90 -1.07 -6.43
CA ALA A 34 8.97 -1.92 -6.93
C ALA A 34 9.64 -1.34 -8.20
N GLU A 35 8.87 -0.73 -9.11
CA GLU A 35 9.37 -0.04 -10.30
C GLU A 35 10.23 1.20 -9.94
N MET A 36 10.00 1.81 -8.78
CA MET A 36 10.86 2.87 -8.23
C MET A 36 12.17 2.33 -7.62
N GLY A 37 12.33 1.01 -7.54
CA GLY A 37 13.52 0.34 -7.01
C GLY A 37 13.36 -0.20 -5.58
N ALA A 38 12.15 -0.21 -5.03
CA ALA A 38 11.90 -0.86 -3.75
C ALA A 38 12.00 -2.38 -3.87
N LEU A 39 12.61 -3.02 -2.89
CA LEU A 39 12.58 -4.47 -2.78
C LEU A 39 11.22 -4.92 -2.23
N PRO A 40 10.69 -6.08 -2.63
CA PRO A 40 9.44 -6.60 -2.07
C PRO A 40 9.49 -6.78 -0.54
N ALA A 41 10.67 -6.94 0.04
CA ALA A 41 10.85 -6.98 1.50
C ALA A 41 10.69 -5.61 2.20
N GLU A 42 10.87 -4.52 1.46
CA GLU A 42 10.73 -3.13 1.90
C GLU A 42 9.31 -2.58 1.68
N ILE A 43 8.46 -3.33 0.98
CA ILE A 43 7.08 -2.93 0.71
C ILE A 43 6.19 -3.51 1.81
N LYS A 44 5.53 -2.62 2.55
CA LYS A 44 4.52 -2.98 3.54
C LYS A 44 3.15 -2.61 3.03
N THR A 45 2.31 -3.62 2.87
CA THR A 45 0.89 -3.42 2.57
C THR A 45 0.07 -3.63 3.83
N ASN A 46 -0.73 -2.63 4.18
CA ASN A 46 -1.69 -2.66 5.27
C ASN A 46 -3.09 -2.38 4.71
N ILE A 47 -4.04 -3.26 5.02
CA ILE A 47 -5.43 -3.16 4.56
C ILE A 47 -6.29 -3.03 5.80
N GLU A 48 -6.94 -1.88 5.96
CA GLU A 48 -7.82 -1.60 7.08
C GLU A 48 -9.26 -1.55 6.59
N HIS A 49 -10.12 -2.39 7.16
CA HIS A 49 -11.56 -2.34 6.90
C HIS A 49 -12.16 -1.28 7.81
N THR A 50 -12.92 -0.35 7.24
CA THR A 50 -13.56 0.72 8.01
C THR A 50 -14.90 0.26 8.54
N ASP A 51 -15.34 0.85 9.66
CA ASP A 51 -16.65 0.56 10.27
C ASP A 51 -17.83 0.94 9.36
N LEU A 52 -17.57 1.71 8.30
CA LEU A 52 -18.54 2.13 7.29
C LEU A 52 -18.59 1.17 6.07
N GLY A 53 -17.96 0.00 6.15
CA GLY A 53 -17.93 -1.00 5.06
C GLY A 53 -16.94 -0.68 3.94
N GLY A 54 -16.19 0.41 4.06
CA GLY A 54 -15.10 0.75 3.14
C GLY A 54 -13.81 -0.01 3.48
N VAL A 55 -12.85 0.06 2.57
CA VAL A 55 -11.50 -0.45 2.81
C VAL A 55 -10.49 0.63 2.51
N LYS A 56 -9.57 0.82 3.44
CA LYS A 56 -8.42 1.68 3.31
C LYS A 56 -7.19 0.82 3.05
N ILE A 57 -6.65 0.96 1.85
CA ILE A 57 -5.42 0.32 1.42
C ILE A 57 -4.29 1.31 1.67
N ARG A 58 -3.24 0.87 2.38
CA ARG A 58 -2.04 1.64 2.64
C ARG A 58 -0.85 0.81 2.24
N VAL A 59 -0.13 1.24 1.22
CA VAL A 59 1.13 0.61 0.79
C VAL A 59 2.25 1.59 1.08
N VAL A 60 3.20 1.17 1.91
CA VAL A 60 4.33 1.98 2.34
C VAL A 60 5.60 1.33 1.81
N TRP A 61 6.45 2.15 1.20
CA TRP A 61 7.84 1.81 0.97
C TRP A 61 8.63 2.17 2.23
N GLU A 62 8.82 1.18 3.10
CA GLU A 62 9.76 1.29 4.20
C GLU A 62 11.12 0.86 3.67
N LYS A 63 11.84 1.82 3.08
CA LYS A 63 13.23 1.59 2.66
C LYS A 63 13.99 1.19 3.91
N GLY A 64 14.29 -0.11 4.03
CA GLY A 64 14.69 -0.73 5.28
C GLY A 64 15.80 0.12 5.83
N ALA A 65 15.53 0.78 6.97
CA ALA A 65 16.44 1.76 7.55
C ALA A 65 17.82 1.14 7.46
N ALA A 66 18.66 1.69 6.59
CA ALA A 66 19.96 1.10 6.31
C ALA A 66 20.62 0.98 7.68
N ALA A 67 20.65 -0.24 8.22
CA ALA A 67 21.53 -0.57 9.32
C ALA A 67 22.90 -0.33 8.69
N GLY A 68 23.48 0.80 9.09
CA GLY A 68 24.63 1.42 8.43
C GLY A 68 25.89 0.59 8.44
#